data_AF-A0A815VJC5-F1
#
_entry.id   AF-A0A815VJC5-F1
#
_cell.length_a   1.000
_cell.length_b   1.000
_cell.length_c   1.000
_cell.angle_alpha   90.00
_cell.angle_beta   90.00
_cell.angle_gamma   90.00
#
_symmetry.space_group_name_H-M   'P 1'
#
loop_
_entity.id
_entity.type
_entity.pdbx_description
1 polymer ?
#
loop_
_entity_poly.entity_id
_entity_poly.type
_entity_poly.pdbx_seq_one_letter_code
_entity_poly.pdbx_strand_id
1 'polypeptide(L)'
;MSTTITSRRAHAHGGGGGGCDGYLGQDQIESANAQLNSTRAQRIRAAIFPEITDDNISNCLTSSPIPTTQYLNGQTTAVQKLCESSQLLKNAVADIINYKDDAEITEKALPE
;
A
#
# COMPACT_ATOMS: atom_id res chain seq x y z
N MET A 1 -45.94 4.72 -50.02
CA MET A 1 -45.63 6.03 -49.40
C MET A 1 -46.66 6.25 -48.31
N SER A 2 -46.28 6.02 -47.05
CA SER A 2 -47.21 6.14 -45.91
C SER A 2 -46.58 7.10 -44.90
N THR A 3 -47.21 8.25 -44.73
CA THR A 3 -46.74 9.35 -43.86
C THR A 3 -47.58 9.34 -42.59
N THR A 4 -46.97 9.07 -41.44
CA THR A 4 -47.61 9.30 -40.13
C THR A 4 -46.76 10.28 -39.33
N ILE A 5 -47.29 11.49 -39.22
CA ILE A 5 -46.77 12.61 -38.43
C ILE A 5 -47.15 12.35 -36.96
N THR A 6 -46.16 12.23 -36.07
CA THR A 6 -46.40 12.19 -34.61
C THR A 6 -45.97 13.52 -34.00
N SER A 7 -46.95 14.25 -33.46
CA SER A 7 -46.82 15.60 -32.92
C SER A 7 -46.40 15.60 -31.45
N ARG A 8 -45.51 16.55 -31.14
CA ARG A 8 -45.13 17.18 -29.86
C ARG A 8 -45.78 16.66 -28.56
N ARG A 9 -44.92 16.33 -27.59
CA ARG A 9 -45.18 16.50 -26.15
C ARG A 9 -43.98 17.20 -25.49
N ALA A 10 -44.12 18.49 -25.23
CA ALA A 10 -43.26 19.20 -24.30
C ALA A 10 -43.73 18.84 -22.89
N HIS A 11 -42.89 18.16 -22.13
CA HIS A 11 -43.14 17.81 -20.74
C HIS A 11 -42.17 18.60 -19.87
N ALA A 12 -42.73 19.44 -19.01
CA ALA A 12 -42.00 20.24 -18.04
C ALA A 12 -41.45 19.33 -16.92
N HIS A 13 -40.13 19.24 -16.85
CA HIS A 13 -39.37 18.89 -15.65
C HIS A 13 -38.51 20.13 -15.35
N GLY A 14 -38.47 20.69 -14.15
CA GLY A 14 -38.48 20.03 -12.84
C GLY A 14 -37.07 20.14 -12.25
N GLY A 15 -36.97 20.62 -11.00
CA GLY A 15 -35.73 20.68 -10.22
C GLY A 15 -35.13 22.08 -10.21
N GLY A 16 -35.03 22.76 -9.06
CA GLY A 16 -34.34 22.31 -7.85
C GLY A 16 -32.98 23.02 -7.86
N GLY A 17 -32.65 23.94 -6.96
CA GLY A 17 -32.70 23.77 -5.52
C GLY A 17 -31.28 23.42 -5.05
N GLY A 18 -30.72 24.25 -4.17
CA GLY A 18 -29.62 23.87 -3.28
C GLY A 18 -28.21 24.11 -3.83
N GLY A 19 -27.49 24.98 -3.14
CA GLY A 19 -26.05 25.17 -3.34
C GLY A 19 -25.24 23.93 -2.99
N CYS A 20 -24.11 23.75 -3.67
CA CYS A 20 -23.15 22.69 -3.40
C CYS A 20 -21.72 23.12 -3.77
N ASP A 21 -21.23 24.21 -3.18
CA ASP A 21 -19.83 24.64 -3.33
C ASP A 21 -18.87 24.06 -2.27
N GLY A 22 -19.20 22.91 -1.64
CA GLY A 22 -18.42 22.39 -0.50
C GLY A 22 -18.07 20.90 -0.46
N TYR A 23 -18.69 20.05 -1.29
CA TYR A 23 -18.61 18.58 -1.11
C TYR A 23 -17.60 17.86 -2.01
N LEU A 24 -16.90 18.58 -2.89
CA LEU A 24 -15.93 17.98 -3.82
C LEU A 24 -14.66 17.41 -3.15
N GLY A 25 -14.42 17.68 -1.86
CA GLY A 25 -13.21 17.24 -1.17
C GLY A 25 -13.32 15.91 -0.41
N GLN A 26 -14.46 15.63 0.21
CA GLN A 26 -14.50 14.60 1.27
C GLN A 26 -14.56 13.18 0.71
N ASP A 27 -15.39 12.93 -0.30
CA ASP A 27 -15.52 11.60 -0.92
C ASP A 27 -14.23 11.20 -1.68
N GLN A 28 -13.54 12.17 -2.29
CA GLN A 28 -12.26 11.92 -2.97
C GLN A 28 -11.14 11.59 -1.97
N ILE A 29 -11.11 12.28 -0.82
CA ILE A 29 -10.14 11.99 0.26
C ILE A 29 -10.40 10.59 0.85
N GLU A 30 -11.66 10.23 1.07
CA GLU A 30 -12.02 8.90 1.59
C GLU A 30 -11.61 7.79 0.62
N SER A 31 -11.89 7.96 -0.68
CA SER A 31 -11.46 7.02 -1.72
C SER A 31 -9.94 6.87 -1.79
N ALA A 32 -9.19 7.97 -1.70
CA ALA A 32 -7.73 7.93 -1.71
C ALA A 32 -7.18 7.22 -0.46
N ASN A 33 -7.74 7.49 0.72
CA ASN A 33 -7.38 6.79 1.95
C ASN A 33 -7.68 5.30 1.88
N ALA A 34 -8.82 4.90 1.31
CA ALA A 34 -9.17 3.51 1.11
C ALA A 34 -8.12 2.77 0.23
N GLN A 35 -7.67 3.40 -0.87
CA GLN A 35 -6.63 2.85 -1.73
C GLN A 35 -5.25 2.76 -1.04
N LEU A 36 -4.90 3.75 -0.23
CA LEU A 36 -3.65 3.71 0.54
C LEU A 36 -3.68 2.64 1.63
N ASN A 37 -4.83 2.44 2.27
CA ASN A 37 -5.02 1.42 3.29
C ASN A 37 -4.98 0.01 2.70
N SER A 38 -5.62 -0.22 1.55
CA SER A 38 -5.63 -1.54 0.90
C SER A 38 -4.22 -2.03 0.53
N THR A 39 -3.30 -1.10 0.23
CA THR A 39 -1.92 -1.39 -0.21
C THR A 39 -0.87 -1.20 0.90
N ARG A 40 -1.29 -0.79 2.12
CA ARG A 40 -0.39 -0.52 3.25
C ARG A 40 0.40 -1.76 3.67
N ALA A 41 -0.30 -2.89 3.84
CA ALA A 41 0.32 -4.14 4.27
C ALA A 41 1.37 -4.63 3.26
N GLN A 42 1.09 -4.50 1.96
CA GLN A 42 2.03 -4.85 0.89
C GLN A 42 3.29 -3.99 0.96
N ARG A 43 3.16 -2.66 1.14
CA ARG A 43 4.30 -1.76 1.30
C ARG A 43 5.15 -2.08 2.53
N ILE A 44 4.51 -2.34 3.67
CA ILE A 44 5.22 -2.66 4.92
C ILE A 44 5.93 -4.01 4.80
N ARG A 45 5.26 -5.02 4.23
CA ARG A 45 5.83 -6.35 4.02
C ARG A 45 7.04 -6.29 3.10
N ALA A 46 6.94 -5.60 1.96
CA ALA A 46 8.06 -5.45 1.04
C ALA A 46 9.28 -4.74 1.67
N ALA A 47 9.06 -3.89 2.68
CA ALA A 47 10.15 -3.22 3.39
C ALA A 47 10.83 -4.12 4.45
N ILE A 48 10.05 -4.83 5.27
CA ILE A 48 10.60 -5.59 6.42
C ILE A 48 10.96 -7.04 6.03
N PHE A 49 10.20 -7.61 5.11
CA PHE A 49 10.24 -9.03 4.73
C PHE A 49 10.34 -9.19 3.21
N PRO A 50 11.39 -8.66 2.57
CA PRO A 50 11.55 -8.75 1.11
C PRO A 50 11.50 -10.20 0.62
N GLU A 51 11.96 -11.15 1.43
CA GLU A 51 11.99 -12.59 1.12
C GLU A 51 10.62 -13.30 1.18
N ILE A 52 9.60 -12.66 1.74
CA ILE A 52 8.23 -13.22 1.86
C ILE A 52 7.30 -12.61 0.79
N THR A 53 7.77 -11.58 0.10
CA THR A 53 7.13 -11.09 -1.11
C THR A 53 7.46 -12.06 -2.23
N ASP A 54 6.44 -12.77 -2.75
CA ASP A 54 6.34 -13.24 -4.14
C ASP A 54 7.59 -12.92 -4.98
N ASP A 55 8.45 -13.85 -5.42
CA ASP A 55 9.48 -13.56 -6.46
C ASP A 55 8.86 -12.89 -7.71
N ASN A 56 7.55 -13.08 -7.84
CA ASN A 56 6.59 -12.43 -8.72
C ASN A 56 6.46 -10.90 -8.47
N ILE A 57 6.40 -10.50 -7.20
CA ILE A 57 6.17 -9.15 -6.65
C ILE A 57 7.49 -8.42 -6.36
N SER A 58 8.54 -9.16 -5.98
CA SER A 58 9.86 -8.62 -5.58
C SER A 58 10.78 -8.37 -6.78
N ASN A 59 10.59 -9.07 -7.91
CA ASN A 59 11.03 -8.54 -9.19
C ASN A 59 9.86 -7.79 -9.82
N CYS A 60 10.12 -6.58 -10.32
CA CYS A 60 9.14 -5.61 -10.85
C CYS A 60 8.37 -6.10 -12.10
N LEU A 61 7.88 -7.35 -12.15
CA LEU A 61 7.39 -7.99 -13.37
C LEU A 61 6.20 -8.94 -13.19
N THR A 62 5.51 -8.97 -12.05
CA THR A 62 4.10 -9.43 -12.04
C THR A 62 3.11 -8.35 -11.72
N SER A 63 2.62 -7.81 -12.83
CA SER A 63 1.26 -7.39 -13.13
C SER A 63 0.61 -6.28 -12.31
N SER A 64 1.13 -5.91 -11.13
CA SER A 64 0.80 -4.62 -10.52
C SER A 64 1.92 -4.15 -9.58
N PRO A 65 2.66 -3.08 -9.93
CA PRO A 65 3.64 -2.51 -9.02
C PRO A 65 2.93 -2.05 -7.74
N ILE A 66 3.53 -2.31 -6.57
CA ILE A 66 3.01 -1.81 -5.30
C ILE A 66 2.88 -0.27 -5.42
N PRO A 67 1.68 0.31 -5.25
CA PRO A 67 1.49 1.74 -5.40
C PRO A 67 2.40 2.52 -4.46
N THR A 68 3.22 3.40 -5.05
CA THR A 68 4.11 4.30 -4.30
C THR A 68 3.31 5.39 -3.60
N THR A 69 3.81 5.82 -2.45
CA THR A 69 3.29 6.98 -1.69
C THR A 69 4.19 8.20 -1.84
N GLN A 70 5.14 8.14 -2.78
CA GLN A 70 6.05 9.25 -3.05
C GLN A 70 5.28 10.42 -3.66
N TYR A 71 5.27 11.55 -2.95
CA TYR A 71 4.63 12.78 -3.40
C TYR A 71 5.47 13.55 -4.44
N LEU A 72 6.79 13.61 -4.24
CA LEU A 72 7.74 14.27 -5.12
C LEU A 72 8.78 13.28 -5.61
N ASN A 73 9.01 13.25 -6.93
CA ASN A 73 10.00 12.36 -7.53
C ASN A 73 11.40 12.65 -6.93
N GLY A 74 12.12 11.59 -6.56
CA GLY A 74 13.42 11.68 -5.89
C GLY A 74 13.39 11.85 -4.36
N GLN A 75 12.22 12.04 -3.74
CA GLN A 75 12.11 12.05 -2.27
C GLN A 75 11.83 10.66 -1.72
N THR A 76 12.66 10.18 -0.80
CA THR A 76 12.43 8.88 -0.15
C THR A 76 11.26 8.96 0.84
N THR A 77 10.38 7.97 0.78
CA THR A 77 9.27 7.81 1.71
C THR A 77 9.76 7.35 3.08
N ALA A 78 8.95 7.55 4.12
CA ALA A 78 9.28 7.05 5.46
C ALA A 78 9.48 5.53 5.49
N VAL A 79 8.67 4.77 4.74
CA VAL A 79 8.80 3.31 4.62
C VAL A 79 10.16 2.93 4.00
N GLN A 80 10.61 3.64 2.96
CA GLN A 80 11.92 3.40 2.35
C GLN A 80 13.07 3.74 3.29
N LYS A 81 12.99 4.86 4.03
CA LYS A 81 14.02 5.26 5.00
C LYS A 81 14.18 4.26 6.15
N LEU A 82 13.10 3.62 6.57
CA LEU A 82 13.08 2.67 7.68
C LEU A 82 13.35 1.22 7.25
N CYS A 83 13.35 0.94 5.94
CA CYS A 83 13.50 -0.40 5.38
C CYS A 83 14.74 -1.12 5.94
N GLU A 84 15.93 -0.55 5.75
CA GLU A 84 17.20 -1.16 6.17
C GLU A 84 17.29 -1.38 7.68
N SER A 85 16.99 -0.35 8.48
CA SER A 85 17.03 -0.44 9.95
C SER A 85 16.03 -1.47 10.50
N SER A 86 14.86 -1.62 9.86
CA SER A 86 13.86 -2.62 10.24
C SER A 86 14.30 -4.05 9.91
N GLN A 87 15.00 -4.26 8.79
CA GLN A 87 15.56 -5.56 8.43
C GLN A 87 16.69 -5.96 9.36
N LEU A 88 17.57 -5.02 9.72
CA LEU A 88 18.63 -5.24 10.71
C LEU A 88 18.04 -5.67 12.05
N LEU A 89 16.99 -4.98 12.52
CA LEU A 89 16.31 -5.34 13.77
C LEU A 89 15.70 -6.74 13.69
N LYS A 90 14.98 -7.06 12.61
CA LYS A 90 14.40 -8.39 12.38
C LYS A 90 15.48 -9.48 12.43
N ASN A 91 16.60 -9.29 11.74
CA ASN A 91 17.69 -10.26 11.70
C ASN A 91 18.35 -10.43 13.07
N ALA A 92 18.70 -9.33 13.74
CA ALA A 92 19.30 -9.38 15.07
C ALA A 92 18.41 -10.10 16.09
N VAL A 93 17.09 -9.86 16.03
CA VAL A 93 16.11 -10.57 16.88
C VAL A 93 16.08 -12.07 16.55
N ALA A 94 16.11 -12.42 15.26
CA ALA A 94 16.17 -13.83 14.84
C ALA A 94 17.46 -14.52 15.31
N ASP A 95 18.61 -13.85 15.24
CA ASP A 95 19.90 -14.37 15.70
C ASP A 95 19.86 -14.66 17.20
N ILE A 96 19.30 -13.73 18.01
CA ILE A 96 19.14 -13.90 19.45
C ILE A 96 18.19 -15.06 19.77
N ILE A 97 17.05 -15.15 19.09
CA ILE A 97 16.06 -16.23 19.33
C ILE A 97 16.67 -17.59 19.01
N ASN A 98 17.47 -17.68 17.96
CA ASN A 98 18.09 -18.92 17.50
C ASN A 98 19.46 -19.18 18.14
N TYR A 99 19.89 -18.36 19.09
CA TYR A 99 21.17 -18.51 19.77
C TYR A 99 21.15 -19.79 20.63
N LYS A 100 21.73 -20.88 20.11
CA LYS A 100 21.78 -22.18 20.80
C LYS A 100 23.17 -22.78 21.01
N ASP A 101 24.14 -22.57 20.12
CA ASP A 101 25.44 -23.27 20.21
C ASP A 101 26.60 -22.42 20.79
N ASP A 102 26.69 -21.11 20.52
CA ASP A 102 27.84 -20.31 20.98
C ASP A 102 27.88 -20.09 22.51
N ALA A 103 26.73 -20.16 23.19
CA ALA A 103 26.68 -20.14 24.66
C ALA A 103 27.27 -21.40 25.28
N GLU A 104 26.88 -22.58 24.77
CA GLU A 104 27.32 -23.88 25.32
C GLU A 104 28.74 -24.27 24.87
N ILE A 105 29.17 -23.87 23.66
CA ILE A 105 30.55 -24.07 23.16
C ILE A 105 31.55 -23.22 23.97
N THR A 106 31.19 -21.98 24.34
CA THR A 106 32.04 -21.11 25.17
C THR A 106 32.26 -21.68 26.58
N GLU A 107 31.24 -22.30 27.16
CA GLU A 107 31.33 -22.92 28.50
C GLU A 107 32.23 -24.16 28.51
N LYS A 108 32.20 -24.98 27.45
CA LYS A 108 33.10 -26.16 27.30
C LYS A 108 34.54 -25.83 26.92
N ALA A 109 34.82 -24.60 26.46
CA ALA A 109 36.16 -24.16 26.08
C ALA A 109 37.00 -23.63 27.26
N LEU A 110 36.41 -23.51 28.46
CA LEU A 110 37.14 -23.23 29.69
C LEU A 110 37.78 -24.53 30.21
N PRO A 111 39.11 -24.66 30.24
CA PRO A 111 39.77 -25.79 30.89
C PRO A 111 39.52 -25.73 32.41
N GLU A 112 39.28 -26.90 33.03
CA GLU A 112 39.38 -27.07 34.49
C GLU A 112 40.81 -26.77 35.00
#